data_AF-A0A6V7IJD3-F1
#
_entry.id   AF-A0A6V7IJD3-F1
#
_cell.length_a   1.000
_cell.length_b   1.000
_cell.length_c   1.000
_cell.angle_alpha   90.00
_cell.angle_beta   90.00
_cell.angle_gamma   90.00
#
_symmetry.space_group_name_H-M   'P 1'
#
loop_
_entity.id
_entity.type
_entity.pdbx_description
1 polymer ?
#
loop_
_entity_poly.entity_id
_entity_poly.type
_entity_poly.pdbx_seq_one_letter_code
_entity_poly.pdbx_strand_id
1 'polypeptide(L)' 'NKPQCPKRFTGYLPHPSDCTQFLQCDNGATYHMRCGPGAAFNPKYSVCDWPYNVALCA' A
#
# COMPACT_ATOMS: atom_id res chain seq x y z
N ASN A 1 13.76 9.18 0.31
CA ASN A 1 13.43 8.87 -1.10
C ASN A 1 11.97 8.45 -1.17
N LYS A 2 11.19 8.88 -2.16
CA LYS A 2 9.77 8.45 -2.28
C LYS A 2 9.72 7.04 -2.91
N PRO A 3 9.05 6.05 -2.28
CA PRO A 3 8.92 4.70 -2.83
C PRO A 3 8.28 4.72 -4.22
N GLN A 4 8.76 3.87 -5.13
CA GLN A 4 8.24 3.77 -6.50
C GLN A 4 7.91 2.32 -6.86
N CYS A 5 6.93 2.17 -7.75
CA CYS A 5 6.57 0.91 -8.36
C CYS A 5 7.71 0.37 -9.25
N PRO A 6 7.94 -0.95 -9.28
CA PRO A 6 8.82 -1.57 -10.25
C PRO A 6 8.35 -1.28 -11.69
N LYS A 7 9.29 -1.19 -12.64
CA LYS A 7 8.95 -1.01 -14.05
C LYS A 7 8.07 -2.17 -14.53
N ARG A 8 7.01 -1.86 -15.29
CA ARG A 8 6.04 -2.82 -15.84
C ARG A 8 5.20 -3.57 -14.81
N PHE A 9 5.23 -3.16 -13.53
CA PHE A 9 4.37 -3.73 -12.51
C PHE A 9 3.01 -3.00 -12.48
N THR A 10 1.93 -3.77 -12.45
CA THR A 10 0.55 -3.30 -12.23
C THR A 10 -0.01 -4.02 -11.01
N GLY A 11 -0.58 -3.28 -10.07
CA GLY A 11 -1.11 -3.83 -8.81
C GLY A 11 -0.93 -2.89 -7.64
N TYR A 12 -0.99 -3.43 -6.43
CA TYR A 12 -0.84 -2.66 -5.20
C TYR A 12 0.35 -3.16 -4.39
N LEU A 13 1.16 -2.24 -3.85
CA LEU A 13 2.30 -2.54 -2.99
C LEU A 13 2.18 -1.79 -1.67
N PRO A 14 2.58 -2.39 -0.54
CA PRO A 14 2.60 -1.68 0.74
C PRO A 14 3.62 -0.54 0.71
N HIS A 15 3.33 0.56 1.38
CA HIS A 15 4.34 1.58 1.61
C HIS A 15 5.35 1.08 2.68
N PRO A 16 6.67 1.22 2.46
CA PRO A 16 7.69 0.57 3.27
C PRO A 16 7.83 1.10 4.69
N SER A 17 7.29 2.28 5.00
CA SER A 17 7.45 2.94 6.29
C SER A 17 6.17 3.57 6.86
N ASP A 18 5.04 3.42 6.17
CA ASP A 18 3.76 3.99 6.62
C ASP A 18 2.66 3.05 6.18
N CYS A 19 2.20 2.21 7.10
CA CYS A 19 1.28 1.16 6.78
C CYS A 19 -0.17 1.66 6.53
N THR A 20 -0.43 2.96 6.75
CA THR A 20 -1.68 3.62 6.32
C THR A 20 -1.65 4.01 4.83
N GLN A 21 -0.49 3.87 4.18
CA GLN A 21 -0.29 4.20 2.77
C GLN A 21 0.06 2.96 1.95
N PHE A 22 -0.23 3.03 0.66
CA PHE A 22 0.14 2.02 -0.32
C PHE A 22 0.41 2.67 -1.67
N LEU A 23 1.06 1.92 -2.55
CA LEU A 23 1.32 2.32 -3.93
C LEU A 23 0.30 1.61 -4.80
N GLN A 24 -0.48 2.38 -5.56
CA GLN A 24 -1.18 1.85 -6.72
C GLN A 24 -0.25 2.00 -7.92
N CYS A 25 -0.04 0.90 -8.63
CA CYS A 25 0.88 0.80 -9.75
C CYS A 25 0.11 0.51 -11.03
N ASP A 26 0.41 1.25 -12.10
CA ASP A 26 -0.07 0.98 -13.45
C ASP A 26 1.10 1.00 -14.44
N ASN A 27 1.54 -0.18 -14.87
CA ASN A 27 2.70 -0.37 -15.75
C ASN A 27 3.98 0.35 -15.26
N GLY A 28 4.17 0.42 -13.94
CA GLY A 28 5.28 1.13 -13.28
C GLY A 28 5.02 2.62 -12.98
N ALA A 29 3.92 3.20 -13.46
CA ALA A 29 3.46 4.48 -12.96
C ALA A 29 3.05 4.34 -11.48
N THR A 30 3.52 5.26 -10.63
CA THR A 30 3.32 5.19 -9.18
C THR A 30 2.30 6.22 -8.71
N TYR A 31 1.26 5.76 -8.03
CA TYR A 31 0.26 6.58 -7.36
C TYR A 31 0.31 6.29 -5.85
N HIS A 32 0.61 7.30 -5.05
CA HIS A 32 0.62 7.17 -3.59
C HIS A 32 -0.81 7.32 -3.07
N MET A 33 -1.32 6.24 -2.48
CA MET A 33 -2.67 6.15 -1.94
C MET A 33 -2.61 6.05 -0.42
N ARG A 34 -3.66 6.55 0.24
CA ARG A 34 -3.82 6.48 1.68
C ARG A 34 -5.16 5.82 2.00
N CYS A 35 -5.17 4.93 2.99
CA CYS A 35 -6.39 4.34 3.50
C CYS A 35 -7.25 5.37 4.24
N GLY A 36 -8.53 5.05 4.43
CA GLY A 36 -9.42 5.86 5.26
C GLY A 36 -8.90 5.99 6.70
N PRO A 37 -9.38 6.98 7.47
CA PRO A 37 -8.99 7.15 8.87
C PRO A 37 -9.20 5.86 9.68
N GLY A 38 -8.18 5.46 10.44
CA GLY A 38 -8.24 4.27 11.29
C GLY A 38 -8.05 2.93 10.56
N ALA A 39 -7.72 2.94 9.26
CA ALA A 39 -7.45 1.74 8.47
C ALA A 39 -6.00 1.70 7.96
N ALA A 40 -5.54 0.50 7.64
CA ALA A 40 -4.21 0.22 7.10
C ALA A 40 -4.29 -0.69 5.89
N PHE A 41 -3.30 -0.61 4.99
CA PHE A 41 -3.29 -1.44 3.80
C PHE A 41 -2.88 -2.88 4.13
N ASN A 42 -3.77 -3.82 3.84
CA ASN A 42 -3.54 -5.25 3.98
C ASN A 42 -3.04 -5.85 2.66
N PRO A 43 -1.73 -6.11 2.49
CA PRO A 43 -1.19 -6.62 1.23
C PRO A 43 -1.66 -8.05 0.91
N LYS A 44 -2.15 -8.80 1.90
CA LYS A 44 -2.70 -10.15 1.69
C LYS A 44 -3.97 -10.13 0.84
N TYR A 45 -4.80 -9.11 1.02
CA TYR A 45 -6.10 -8.98 0.36
C TYR A 45 -6.15 -7.79 -0.61
N SER A 46 -5.09 -6.98 -0.69
CA SER A 46 -5.01 -5.75 -1.48
C SER A 46 -6.13 -4.75 -1.18
N VAL A 47 -6.50 -4.62 0.10
CA VAL A 47 -7.55 -3.70 0.57
C VAL A 47 -7.10 -2.94 1.82
N CYS A 48 -7.75 -1.83 2.12
CA CYS A 48 -7.65 -1.21 3.44
C CYS A 48 -8.50 -2.00 4.44
N ASP A 49 -7.90 -2.36 5.57
CA ASP A 49 -8.49 -3.19 6.61
C ASP A 49 -8.19 -2.56 7.98
N TRP A 50 -8.78 -3.10 9.04
CA TRP A 50 -8.46 -2.70 10.39
C TRP A 50 -6.99 -2.99 10.72
N PRO A 51 -6.26 -2.09 11.41
CA PRO A 51 -4.82 -2.24 11.65
C PRO A 51 -4.43 -3.57 12.33
N TYR A 52 -5.26 -4.09 13.23
CA TYR A 52 -5.01 -5.37 13.91
C TYR A 52 -5.08 -6.59 12.98
N ASN A 53 -5.65 -6.46 11.77
CA ASN A 53 -5.64 -7.48 10.72
C ASN A 53 -4.42 -7.38 9.80
N VAL A 54 -3.58 -6.33 9.94
CA VAL A 54 -2.46 -6.02 9.06
C VAL A 54 -1.14 -6.31 9.80
N ALA A 55 -0.48 -7.40 9.41
CA ALA A 55 0.80 -7.82 10.04
C ALA A 55 1.90 -6.73 9.98
N LEU A 56 1.83 -5.83 9.00
CA LEU A 56 2.76 -4.70 8.82
C LEU A 56 2.47 -3.51 9.76
N CYS A 57 1.34 -3.51 10.48
CA CYS A 57 0.92 -2.46 11.41
C CYS A 57 0.65 -2.98 12.84
N ALA A 58 0.90 -4.26 13.08
CA ALA A 58 0.71 -4.90 14.38
C ALA A 58 1.94 -4.70 15.27
#